data_AF-A0A7K3GDZ1-F1
#
_entry.id   AF-A0A7K3GDZ1-F1
#
_cell.length_a   1.000
_cell.length_b   1.000
_cell.length_c   1.000
_cell.angle_alpha   90.00
_cell.angle_beta   90.00
_cell.angle_gamma   90.00
#
_symmetry.space_group_name_H-M   'P 1'
#
loop_
_entity.id
_entity.type
_entity.pdbx_description
1 polymer ?
#
loop_
_entity_poly.entity_id
_entity_poly.type
_entity_poly.pdbx_seq_one_letter_code
_entity_poly.pdbx_strand_id
1 'polypeptide(L)'
;PLPGAARRRLDQLLAGRTAPSSDGRRGTAPDLTELLPQWLALADRNGYKAPPAALPALLDAARARTDLRAPVLRFAGPRGLWLARLNPEWRFALRGAGAAGSLPSPRDAEGVRALWDEGLFAERVALLSAVRKADPAAGLALLASTWSAERAEDRLMFLDSLRAGLSDADEKFLEEALGDRSRNVRATAAELLSALPSSALAERMAVRALTCVGFDRTADVPTIGVEAPHECDAAMRRDGVLAVPPAGRGERSWWLGRIVESAPLSCWPARFGGRGPEEVVALPVADGWRDELHAAWCRAAVRQRDADWSRALLGSPATPPATGPGTSSLAERAQLLSMLDPEERALWVARFVAAHGLSEAFQLLGVCAVPWAEPLGGAVIDALDIAREAGGYPWSFSGVMGLAERCLAPEAAGRLEPLTARPDEGEDTVPGAGGYWSEAFQRLVSTLRLRASIHAELTPPA
;
A
#
# COMPACT_ATOMS: atom_id res chain seq x y z
N PRO A 1 -15.98 -2.36 -27.74
CA PRO A 1 -17.01 -1.28 -27.59
C PRO A 1 -17.75 -1.51 -26.27
N LEU A 2 -18.22 -0.47 -25.58
CA LEU A 2 -18.88 -0.64 -24.28
C LEU A 2 -20.27 -1.30 -24.44
N PRO A 3 -20.60 -2.37 -23.69
CA PRO A 3 -21.91 -3.01 -23.73
C PRO A 3 -23.06 -2.04 -23.37
N GLY A 4 -24.23 -2.24 -23.97
CA GLY A 4 -25.38 -1.34 -23.77
C GLY A 4 -25.86 -1.27 -22.32
N ALA A 5 -25.80 -2.38 -21.58
CA ALA A 5 -26.15 -2.42 -20.16
C ALA A 5 -25.12 -1.65 -19.31
N ALA A 6 -23.83 -1.90 -19.51
CA ALA A 6 -22.75 -1.16 -18.86
C ALA A 6 -22.81 0.35 -19.15
N ARG A 7 -23.19 0.75 -20.37
CA ARG A 7 -23.42 2.17 -20.71
C ARG A 7 -24.54 2.79 -19.89
N ARG A 8 -25.72 2.15 -19.83
CA ARG A 8 -26.85 2.64 -19.01
C ARG A 8 -26.45 2.76 -17.54
N ARG A 9 -25.65 1.82 -17.05
CA ARG A 9 -25.12 1.86 -15.69
C ARG A 9 -24.20 3.05 -15.47
N LEU A 10 -23.28 3.31 -16.39
CA LEU A 10 -22.42 4.50 -16.34
C LEU A 10 -23.26 5.78 -16.25
N ASP A 11 -24.30 5.90 -17.08
CA ASP A 11 -25.19 7.06 -17.08
C ASP A 11 -25.89 7.24 -15.71
N GLN A 12 -26.37 6.15 -15.10
CA GLN A 12 -26.96 6.16 -13.76
C GLN A 12 -25.95 6.58 -12.67
N LEU A 13 -24.73 6.04 -12.70
CA LEU A 13 -23.67 6.37 -11.75
C LEU A 13 -23.27 7.85 -11.86
N LEU A 14 -23.23 8.38 -13.08
CA LEU A 14 -22.91 9.78 -13.33
C LEU A 14 -24.05 10.73 -12.91
N ALA A 15 -25.31 10.34 -13.12
CA ALA A 15 -26.50 11.10 -12.73
C ALA A 15 -26.78 11.09 -11.22
N GLY A 16 -26.47 9.99 -10.53
CA GLY A 16 -26.61 9.87 -9.07
C GLY A 16 -25.82 10.94 -8.29
N ARG A 17 -24.79 11.53 -8.90
CA ARG A 17 -24.00 12.64 -8.33
C ARG A 17 -24.73 13.99 -8.29
N THR A 18 -25.73 14.18 -9.16
CA THR A 18 -26.48 15.44 -9.26
C THR A 18 -27.72 15.48 -8.37
N ALA A 19 -28.10 14.36 -7.76
CA ALA A 19 -29.21 14.32 -6.81
C ALA A 19 -28.77 14.89 -5.45
N PRO A 20 -29.56 15.78 -4.82
CA PRO A 20 -29.25 16.25 -3.47
C PRO A 20 -29.22 15.05 -2.50
N SER A 21 -28.19 14.96 -1.67
CA SER A 21 -28.15 14.00 -0.56
C SER A 21 -29.33 14.32 0.37
N SER A 22 -30.31 13.42 0.45
CA SER A 22 -31.44 13.62 1.34
C SER A 22 -30.95 13.69 2.79
N ASP A 23 -31.01 14.90 3.35
CA ASP A 23 -31.07 15.21 4.78
C ASP A 23 -30.25 14.31 5.72
N GLY A 24 -28.93 14.26 5.54
CA GLY A 24 -27.93 13.72 6.49
C GLY A 24 -28.02 12.23 6.89
N ARG A 25 -29.16 11.57 6.68
CA ARG A 25 -29.48 10.21 7.08
C ARG A 25 -29.24 9.30 5.89
N ARG A 26 -28.19 8.48 5.96
CA ARG A 26 -27.93 7.45 4.94
C ARG A 26 -29.06 6.41 5.01
N GLY A 27 -29.95 6.41 4.03
CA GLY A 27 -31.01 5.41 3.89
C GLY A 27 -30.49 4.02 3.48
N THR A 28 -31.41 3.19 3.00
CA THR A 28 -31.17 1.80 2.56
C THR A 28 -30.63 1.70 1.13
N ALA A 29 -30.62 2.82 0.40
CA ALA A 29 -30.13 2.87 -0.98
C ALA A 29 -28.59 2.84 -1.05
N PRO A 30 -28.00 2.16 -2.06
CA PRO A 30 -26.56 2.18 -2.30
C PRO A 30 -26.01 3.59 -2.57
N ASP A 31 -24.79 3.86 -2.12
CA ASP A 31 -24.06 5.05 -2.54
C ASP A 31 -23.47 4.85 -3.94
N LEU A 32 -24.20 5.32 -4.95
CA LEU A 32 -23.80 5.23 -6.36
C LEU A 32 -22.49 6.00 -6.65
N THR A 33 -22.20 7.03 -5.86
CA THR A 33 -21.02 7.88 -6.05
C THR A 33 -19.75 7.09 -5.75
N GLU A 34 -19.78 6.17 -4.79
CA GLU A 34 -18.66 5.32 -4.40
C GLU A 34 -18.43 4.11 -5.34
N LEU A 35 -19.36 3.83 -6.26
CA LEU A 35 -19.26 2.70 -7.20
C LEU A 35 -18.63 3.09 -8.55
N LEU A 36 -18.57 4.38 -8.90
CA LEU A 36 -17.96 4.85 -10.14
C LEU A 36 -16.47 4.47 -10.28
N PRO A 37 -15.61 4.60 -9.26
CA PRO A 37 -14.22 4.13 -9.35
C PRO A 37 -14.11 2.65 -9.71
N GLN A 38 -14.96 1.80 -9.11
CA GLN A 38 -14.96 0.36 -9.37
C GLN A 38 -15.44 0.03 -10.78
N TRP A 39 -16.49 0.72 -11.26
CA TRP A 39 -16.97 0.58 -12.63
C TRP A 39 -15.89 0.95 -13.64
N LEU A 40 -15.18 2.07 -13.43
CA LEU A 40 -14.09 2.52 -14.31
C LEU A 40 -12.92 1.51 -14.31
N ALA A 41 -12.56 0.98 -13.15
CA ALA A 41 -11.50 -0.03 -13.06
C ALA A 41 -11.86 -1.33 -13.80
N LEU A 42 -13.11 -1.80 -13.69
CA LEU A 42 -13.60 -2.95 -14.47
C LEU A 42 -13.61 -2.67 -15.97
N ALA A 43 -14.02 -1.46 -16.37
CA ALA A 43 -14.06 -1.10 -17.77
C ALA A 43 -12.66 -1.03 -18.40
N ASP A 44 -11.69 -0.49 -17.67
CA ASP A 44 -10.27 -0.41 -18.04
C ASP A 44 -9.65 -1.80 -18.17
N ARG A 45 -9.87 -2.69 -17.19
CA ARG A 45 -9.38 -4.08 -17.23
C ARG A 45 -9.87 -4.86 -18.46
N ASN A 46 -11.11 -4.62 -18.89
CA ASN A 46 -11.69 -5.27 -20.07
C ASN A 46 -11.38 -4.51 -21.38
N GLY A 47 -10.57 -3.44 -21.34
CA GLY A 47 -10.17 -2.69 -22.53
C GLY A 47 -11.31 -1.92 -23.21
N TYR A 48 -12.40 -1.61 -22.49
CA TYR A 48 -13.49 -0.82 -23.05
C TYR A 48 -13.08 0.65 -23.23
N LYS A 49 -13.76 1.32 -24.15
CA LYS A 49 -13.54 2.74 -24.46
C LYS A 49 -14.75 3.57 -24.06
N ALA A 50 -14.50 4.78 -23.56
CA ALA A 50 -15.56 5.71 -23.19
C ALA A 50 -16.48 6.04 -24.39
N PRO A 51 -17.81 5.94 -24.22
CA PRO A 51 -18.76 6.49 -25.17
C PRO A 51 -18.54 8.00 -25.33
N PRO A 52 -18.50 8.56 -26.55
CA PRO A 52 -18.23 9.98 -26.76
C PRO A 52 -19.18 10.91 -25.99
N ALA A 53 -20.46 10.53 -25.90
CA ALA A 53 -21.48 11.31 -25.19
C ALA A 53 -21.29 11.35 -23.66
N ALA A 54 -20.56 10.39 -23.08
CA ALA A 54 -20.30 10.34 -21.64
C ALA A 54 -19.09 11.18 -21.20
N LEU A 55 -18.26 11.64 -22.15
CA LEU A 55 -17.01 12.35 -21.86
C LEU A 55 -17.19 13.63 -21.02
N PRO A 56 -18.16 14.52 -21.31
CA PRO A 56 -18.37 15.73 -20.49
C PRO A 56 -18.67 15.38 -19.03
N ALA A 57 -19.64 14.48 -18.79
CA ALA A 57 -20.04 14.08 -17.45
C ALA A 57 -18.90 13.39 -16.67
N LEU A 58 -18.08 12.59 -17.36
CA LEU A 58 -16.88 11.96 -16.80
C LEU A 58 -15.83 13.02 -16.38
N LEU A 59 -15.55 14.00 -17.25
CA LEU A 59 -14.61 15.08 -16.94
C LEU A 59 -15.10 15.95 -15.78
N ASP A 60 -16.41 16.22 -15.69
CA ASP A 60 -17.00 16.90 -14.55
C ASP A 60 -16.89 16.07 -13.25
N ALA A 61 -16.95 14.74 -13.34
CA ALA A 61 -16.68 13.85 -12.20
C ALA A 61 -15.25 13.97 -11.70
N ALA A 62 -14.29 13.90 -12.61
CA ALA A 62 -12.88 14.06 -12.28
C ALA A 62 -12.52 15.49 -11.81
N ARG A 63 -13.29 16.51 -12.24
CA ARG A 63 -13.16 17.88 -11.73
C ARG A 63 -13.54 17.94 -10.25
N ALA A 64 -14.71 17.41 -9.91
CA ALA A 64 -15.27 17.44 -8.56
C ALA A 64 -14.55 16.50 -7.58
N ARG A 65 -13.97 15.40 -8.08
CA ARG A 65 -13.33 14.34 -7.27
C ARG A 65 -11.94 14.00 -7.79
N THR A 66 -10.92 14.35 -7.01
CA THR A 66 -9.50 14.18 -7.40
C THR A 66 -9.10 12.71 -7.58
N ASP A 67 -9.64 11.81 -6.77
CA ASP A 67 -9.44 10.35 -6.84
C ASP A 67 -9.89 9.75 -8.18
N LEU A 68 -10.88 10.37 -8.83
CA LEU A 68 -11.40 9.94 -10.13
C LEU A 68 -10.56 10.42 -11.32
N ARG A 69 -9.64 11.37 -11.15
CA ARG A 69 -8.93 11.99 -12.28
C ARG A 69 -8.16 10.98 -13.11
N ALA A 70 -7.27 10.20 -12.47
CA ALA A 70 -6.48 9.21 -13.18
C ALA A 70 -7.34 8.13 -13.90
N PRO A 71 -8.29 7.44 -13.24
CA PRO A 71 -9.11 6.43 -13.91
C PRO A 71 -10.01 7.00 -15.00
N VAL A 72 -10.59 8.20 -14.80
CA VAL A 72 -11.38 8.87 -15.84
C VAL A 72 -10.54 9.22 -17.06
N LEU A 73 -9.34 9.78 -16.87
CA LEU A 73 -8.48 10.17 -18.00
C LEU A 73 -8.01 8.95 -18.80
N ARG A 74 -7.69 7.83 -18.13
CA ARG A 74 -7.40 6.56 -18.80
C ARG A 74 -8.58 6.09 -19.67
N PHE A 75 -9.78 6.08 -19.10
CA PHE A 75 -10.98 5.62 -19.81
C PHE A 75 -11.42 6.55 -20.94
N ALA A 76 -11.27 7.87 -20.75
CA ALA A 76 -11.62 8.91 -21.71
C ALA A 76 -10.65 8.96 -22.91
N GLY A 77 -9.38 8.61 -22.68
CA GLY A 77 -8.33 8.51 -23.69
C GLY A 77 -8.08 9.83 -24.44
N PRO A 78 -7.51 9.75 -25.67
CA PRO A 78 -7.15 10.93 -26.46
C PRO A 78 -8.32 11.88 -26.74
N ARG A 79 -9.54 11.35 -26.87
CA ARG A 79 -10.73 12.15 -27.17
C ARG A 79 -11.16 13.00 -25.97
N GLY A 80 -11.02 12.47 -24.75
CA GLY A 80 -11.23 13.24 -23.52
C GLY A 80 -10.22 14.37 -23.35
N LEU A 81 -8.95 14.10 -23.66
CA LEU A 81 -7.90 15.13 -23.64
C LEU A 81 -8.12 16.21 -24.70
N TRP A 82 -8.50 15.82 -25.91
CA TRP A 82 -8.90 16.77 -26.96
C TRP A 82 -10.06 17.66 -26.48
N LEU A 83 -11.10 17.07 -25.91
CA LEU A 83 -12.26 17.80 -25.40
C LEU A 83 -11.87 18.76 -24.26
N ALA A 84 -10.96 18.35 -23.38
CA ALA A 84 -10.47 19.19 -22.28
C ALA A 84 -9.69 20.43 -22.75
N ARG A 85 -9.12 20.43 -23.97
CA ARG A 85 -8.49 21.63 -24.56
C ARG A 85 -9.51 22.70 -24.94
N LEU A 86 -10.77 22.31 -25.15
CA LEU A 86 -11.84 23.21 -25.58
C LEU A 86 -12.61 23.85 -24.42
N ASN A 87 -12.39 23.40 -23.17
CA ASN A 87 -13.10 23.90 -21.99
C ASN A 87 -12.13 24.21 -20.83
N PRO A 88 -11.98 25.47 -20.40
CA PRO A 88 -11.09 25.87 -19.30
C PRO A 88 -11.33 25.12 -17.98
N GLU A 89 -12.57 24.74 -17.69
CA GLU A 89 -12.95 24.02 -16.46
C GLU A 89 -12.29 22.64 -16.35
N TRP A 90 -11.88 22.06 -17.48
CA TRP A 90 -11.23 20.76 -17.54
C TRP A 90 -9.70 20.83 -17.66
N ARG A 91 -9.08 22.00 -17.43
CA ARG A 91 -7.60 22.18 -17.45
C ARG A 91 -6.85 21.20 -16.56
N PHE A 92 -7.47 20.67 -15.49
CA PHE A 92 -6.84 19.64 -14.65
C PHE A 92 -6.47 18.38 -15.45
N ALA A 93 -7.27 18.02 -16.47
CA ALA A 93 -7.04 16.88 -17.34
C ALA A 93 -5.72 17.04 -18.12
N LEU A 94 -5.41 18.28 -18.50
CA LEU A 94 -4.20 18.65 -19.22
C LEU A 94 -2.98 18.77 -18.30
N ARG A 95 -3.18 19.06 -17.01
CA ARG A 95 -2.10 19.10 -16.01
C ARG A 95 -1.60 17.70 -15.66
N GLY A 96 -2.49 16.70 -15.56
CA GLY A 96 -2.12 15.29 -15.41
C GLY A 96 -1.54 14.70 -16.69
N ALA A 97 -2.03 15.14 -17.85
CA ALA A 97 -1.45 14.85 -19.15
C ALA A 97 -0.20 15.70 -19.48
N GLY A 98 0.28 16.53 -18.53
CA GLY A 98 1.55 17.22 -18.66
C GLY A 98 2.74 16.34 -18.33
N ALA A 99 2.55 15.25 -17.58
CA ALA A 99 3.53 14.15 -17.44
C ALA A 99 3.18 12.97 -18.36
N ALA A 100 1.92 12.88 -18.76
CA ALA A 100 1.40 11.95 -19.75
C ALA A 100 0.86 12.72 -20.96
N GLY A 101 1.74 13.47 -21.63
CA GLY A 101 1.54 13.75 -23.05
C GLY A 101 1.46 12.41 -23.79
N SER A 102 1.43 12.39 -25.11
CA SER A 102 1.78 11.13 -25.78
C SER A 102 3.26 10.88 -25.47
N LEU A 103 3.58 10.25 -24.34
CA LEU A 103 4.94 9.80 -24.05
C LEU A 103 5.37 9.00 -25.28
N PRO A 104 6.58 9.23 -25.79
CA PRO A 104 7.10 8.41 -26.87
C PRO A 104 7.03 6.95 -26.42
N SER A 105 6.80 6.05 -27.39
CA SER A 105 6.96 4.64 -27.12
C SER A 105 8.35 4.42 -26.51
N PRO A 106 8.52 3.59 -25.47
CA PRO A 106 9.86 3.24 -24.98
C PRO A 106 10.79 2.66 -26.05
N ARG A 107 10.24 2.19 -27.18
CA ARG A 107 11.00 1.70 -28.35
C ARG A 107 11.36 2.80 -29.36
N ASP A 108 10.79 4.00 -29.24
CA ASP A 108 11.11 5.16 -30.05
C ASP A 108 12.31 5.89 -29.44
N ALA A 109 13.52 5.44 -29.78
CA ALA A 109 14.75 5.98 -29.22
C ALA A 109 14.96 7.47 -29.50
N GLU A 110 14.43 7.99 -30.62
CA GLU A 110 14.53 9.42 -30.95
C GLU A 110 13.56 10.24 -30.10
N GLY A 111 12.30 9.82 -30.01
CA GLY A 111 11.32 10.47 -29.15
C GLY A 111 11.71 10.43 -27.67
N VAL A 112 12.25 9.29 -27.19
CA VAL A 112 12.77 9.15 -25.82
C VAL A 112 13.89 10.16 -25.57
N ARG A 113 14.89 10.26 -26.46
CA ARG A 113 15.98 11.24 -26.29
C ARG A 113 15.48 12.68 -26.32
N ALA A 114 14.65 13.03 -27.30
CA ALA A 114 14.11 14.38 -27.42
C ALA A 114 13.35 14.81 -26.15
N LEU A 115 12.47 13.93 -25.62
CA LEU A 115 11.74 14.23 -24.39
C LEU A 115 12.66 14.22 -23.15
N TRP A 116 13.71 13.38 -23.12
CA TRP A 116 14.65 13.37 -22.01
C TRP A 116 15.49 14.65 -21.92
N ASP A 117 15.91 15.17 -23.07
CA ASP A 117 16.79 16.34 -23.16
C ASP A 117 16.03 17.67 -23.05
N GLU A 118 14.83 17.76 -23.62
CA GLU A 118 14.05 19.01 -23.72
C GLU A 118 12.83 19.04 -22.78
N GLY A 119 12.40 17.88 -22.28
CA GLY A 119 11.19 17.75 -21.48
C GLY A 119 11.28 18.39 -20.10
N LEU A 120 10.12 18.73 -19.56
CA LEU A 120 10.00 19.17 -18.18
C LEU A 120 10.38 18.04 -17.22
N PHE A 121 10.84 18.40 -16.02
CA PHE A 121 11.25 17.41 -15.01
C PHE A 121 10.20 16.30 -14.77
N ALA A 122 8.91 16.66 -14.66
CA ALA A 122 7.84 15.69 -14.48
C ALA A 122 7.65 14.75 -15.68
N GLU A 123 7.88 15.23 -16.91
CA GLU A 123 7.87 14.42 -18.14
C GLU A 123 9.05 13.46 -18.16
N ARG A 124 10.24 13.93 -17.75
CA ARG A 124 11.45 13.10 -17.64
C ARG A 124 11.26 11.96 -16.62
N VAL A 125 10.69 12.23 -15.44
CA VAL A 125 10.39 11.19 -14.43
C VAL A 125 9.38 10.17 -14.96
N ALA A 126 8.32 10.64 -15.63
CA ALA A 126 7.32 9.74 -16.23
C ALA A 126 7.91 8.91 -17.38
N LEU A 127 8.76 9.52 -18.22
CA LEU A 127 9.50 8.85 -19.28
C LEU A 127 10.43 7.79 -18.71
N LEU A 128 11.27 8.12 -17.72
CA LEU A 128 12.19 7.18 -17.08
C LEU A 128 11.44 5.98 -16.50
N SER A 129 10.31 6.23 -15.83
CA SER A 129 9.44 5.16 -15.31
C SER A 129 8.90 4.26 -16.42
N ALA A 130 8.49 4.84 -17.56
CA ALA A 130 7.98 4.11 -18.71
C ALA A 130 9.08 3.29 -19.43
N VAL A 131 10.28 3.88 -19.61
CA VAL A 131 11.43 3.18 -20.20
C VAL A 131 11.87 2.05 -19.30
N ARG A 132 12.06 2.28 -17.99
CA ARG A 132 12.46 1.23 -17.03
C ARG A 132 11.48 0.06 -16.99
N LYS A 133 10.18 0.33 -17.08
CA LYS A 133 9.16 -0.74 -17.12
C LYS A 133 9.31 -1.64 -18.35
N ALA A 134 9.78 -1.10 -19.48
CA ALA A 134 9.98 -1.85 -20.71
C ALA A 134 11.38 -2.49 -20.79
N ASP A 135 12.41 -1.76 -20.38
CA ASP A 135 13.82 -2.15 -20.38
C ASP A 135 14.53 -1.42 -19.22
N PRO A 136 14.77 -2.10 -18.08
CA PRO A 136 15.44 -1.51 -16.92
C PRO A 136 16.84 -0.99 -17.24
N ALA A 137 17.60 -1.69 -18.09
CA ALA A 137 18.96 -1.33 -18.44
C ALA A 137 18.99 -0.06 -19.29
N ALA A 138 18.08 0.07 -20.27
CA ALA A 138 17.95 1.29 -21.06
C ALA A 138 17.55 2.49 -20.19
N GLY A 139 16.65 2.29 -19.23
CA GLY A 139 16.26 3.35 -18.29
C GLY A 139 17.41 3.78 -17.37
N LEU A 140 18.20 2.83 -16.86
CA LEU A 140 19.39 3.14 -16.06
C LEU A 140 20.45 3.89 -16.88
N ALA A 141 20.70 3.47 -18.12
CA ALA A 141 21.62 4.15 -19.03
C ALA A 141 21.18 5.59 -19.33
N LEU A 142 19.88 5.81 -19.51
CA LEU A 142 19.30 7.15 -19.71
C LEU A 142 19.50 8.05 -18.49
N LEU A 143 19.30 7.52 -17.27
CA LEU A 143 19.57 8.26 -16.05
C LEU A 143 21.06 8.58 -15.88
N ALA A 144 21.92 7.58 -16.11
CA ALA A 144 23.36 7.74 -15.96
C ALA A 144 23.95 8.78 -16.92
N SER A 145 23.36 8.97 -18.11
CA SER A 145 23.88 9.89 -19.13
C SER A 145 23.85 11.37 -18.72
N THR A 146 22.93 11.76 -17.82
CA THR A 146 22.82 13.15 -17.36
C THR A 146 23.10 13.33 -15.88
N TRP A 147 23.32 12.24 -15.12
CA TRP A 147 23.45 12.23 -13.66
C TRP A 147 24.37 13.32 -13.09
N SER A 148 25.56 13.50 -13.67
CA SER A 148 26.53 14.49 -13.18
C SER A 148 26.11 15.95 -13.39
N ALA A 149 25.22 16.21 -14.35
CA ALA A 149 24.68 17.53 -14.66
C ALA A 149 23.41 17.87 -13.86
N GLU A 150 22.71 16.86 -13.33
CA GLU A 150 21.47 17.05 -12.58
C GLU A 150 21.69 17.75 -11.23
N ARG A 151 20.71 18.55 -10.82
CA ARG A 151 20.68 19.16 -9.48
C ARG A 151 20.43 18.09 -8.43
N ALA A 152 20.78 18.40 -7.18
CA ALA A 152 20.66 17.43 -6.07
C ALA A 152 19.21 16.96 -5.83
N GLU A 153 18.24 17.85 -6.00
CA GLU A 153 16.80 17.55 -5.84
C GLU A 153 16.32 16.63 -6.98
N ASP A 154 16.70 16.94 -8.23
CA ASP A 154 16.35 16.13 -9.40
C ASP A 154 16.98 14.72 -9.30
N ARG A 155 18.26 14.64 -8.90
CA ARG A 155 18.95 13.36 -8.62
C ARG A 155 18.21 12.52 -7.60
N LEU A 156 17.78 13.12 -6.50
CA LEU A 156 17.03 12.42 -5.45
C LEU A 156 15.73 11.82 -6.01
N MET A 157 14.98 12.61 -6.78
CA MET A 157 13.71 12.19 -7.36
C MET A 157 13.89 11.13 -8.46
N PHE A 158 14.93 11.22 -9.29
CA PHE A 158 15.25 10.18 -10.26
C PHE A 158 15.70 8.88 -9.58
N LEU A 159 16.52 8.98 -8.54
CA LEU A 159 16.98 7.82 -7.80
C LEU A 159 15.80 7.13 -7.07
N ASP A 160 14.85 7.90 -6.53
CA ASP A 160 13.60 7.37 -5.98
C ASP A 160 12.76 6.58 -7.00
N SER A 161 12.79 6.98 -8.28
CA SER A 161 12.08 6.25 -9.35
C SER A 161 12.64 4.84 -9.60
N LEU A 162 13.89 4.55 -9.20
CA LEU A 162 14.49 3.22 -9.34
C LEU A 162 13.86 2.17 -8.43
N ARG A 163 13.13 2.57 -7.37
CA ARG A 163 12.38 1.65 -6.49
C ARG A 163 11.47 0.71 -7.27
N ALA A 164 10.83 1.22 -8.32
CA ALA A 164 10.03 0.42 -9.22
C ALA A 164 10.96 -0.38 -10.15
N GLY A 165 10.93 -1.71 -10.02
CA GLY A 165 11.78 -2.60 -10.81
C GLY A 165 13.26 -2.55 -10.41
N LEU A 166 13.56 -2.21 -9.16
CA LEU A 166 14.92 -2.30 -8.60
C LEU A 166 15.48 -3.71 -8.79
N SER A 167 16.72 -3.80 -9.25
CA SER A 167 17.40 -5.07 -9.49
C SER A 167 18.92 -4.95 -9.27
N ASP A 168 19.61 -6.09 -9.26
CA ASP A 168 21.07 -6.17 -9.14
C ASP A 168 21.80 -5.37 -10.25
N ALA A 169 21.16 -5.17 -11.41
CA ALA A 169 21.71 -4.33 -12.48
C ALA A 169 21.87 -2.86 -12.08
N ASP A 170 21.11 -2.38 -11.09
CA ASP A 170 21.19 -1.02 -10.58
C ASP A 170 22.34 -0.84 -9.55
N GLU A 171 22.91 -1.93 -9.01
CA GLU A 171 23.85 -1.90 -7.89
C GLU A 171 25.06 -1.00 -8.14
N LYS A 172 25.73 -1.18 -9.28
CA LYS A 172 26.95 -0.43 -9.62
C LYS A 172 26.68 1.09 -9.60
N PHE A 173 25.58 1.52 -10.20
CA PHE A 173 25.20 2.94 -10.24
C PHE A 173 24.89 3.47 -8.83
N LEU A 174 24.20 2.68 -8.00
CA LEU A 174 23.87 3.06 -6.63
C LEU A 174 25.09 3.13 -5.71
N GLU A 175 26.07 2.24 -5.87
CA GLU A 175 27.36 2.29 -5.15
C GLU A 175 28.15 3.55 -5.51
N GLU A 176 28.14 3.97 -6.78
CA GLU A 176 28.70 5.27 -7.20
C GLU A 176 27.93 6.44 -6.55
N ALA A 177 26.60 6.34 -6.45
CA ALA A 177 25.75 7.35 -5.82
C ALA A 177 25.93 7.48 -4.29
N LEU A 178 26.53 6.49 -3.61
CA LEU A 178 26.99 6.65 -2.21
C LEU A 178 28.09 7.72 -2.07
N GLY A 179 28.78 8.05 -3.16
CA GLY A 179 29.76 9.14 -3.21
C GLY A 179 29.16 10.53 -3.46
N ASP A 180 27.84 10.66 -3.58
CA ASP A 180 27.19 11.91 -3.95
C ASP A 180 27.43 13.02 -2.90
N ARG A 181 27.54 14.27 -3.35
CA ARG A 181 27.69 15.44 -2.45
C ARG A 181 26.45 15.65 -1.57
N SER A 182 25.26 15.34 -2.08
CA SER A 182 24.00 15.48 -1.35
C SER A 182 23.79 14.36 -0.35
N ARG A 183 23.56 14.71 0.91
CA ARG A 183 23.24 13.74 1.97
C ARG A 183 21.99 12.92 1.66
N ASN A 184 20.95 13.55 1.11
CA ASN A 184 19.69 12.86 0.83
C ASN A 184 19.87 11.86 -0.32
N VAL A 185 20.65 12.21 -1.35
CA VAL A 185 20.95 11.29 -2.46
C VAL A 185 21.72 10.06 -1.95
N ARG A 186 22.76 10.25 -1.12
CA ARG A 186 23.48 9.13 -0.49
C ARG A 186 22.57 8.25 0.36
N ALA A 187 21.70 8.86 1.16
CA ALA A 187 20.76 8.12 2.01
C ALA A 187 19.78 7.28 1.19
N THR A 188 19.21 7.81 0.11
CA THR A 188 18.33 7.05 -0.78
C THR A 188 19.08 5.96 -1.54
N ALA A 189 20.32 6.21 -1.98
CA ALA A 189 21.16 5.17 -2.60
C ALA A 189 21.44 4.01 -1.63
N ALA A 190 21.83 4.31 -0.38
CA ALA A 190 22.01 3.30 0.66
C ALA A 190 20.72 2.53 0.97
N GLU A 191 19.58 3.22 1.00
CA GLU A 191 18.28 2.59 1.20
C GLU A 191 17.92 1.62 0.06
N LEU A 192 18.17 1.99 -1.20
CA LEU A 192 17.95 1.09 -2.34
C LEU A 192 18.91 -0.09 -2.33
N LEU A 193 20.20 0.12 -2.05
CA LEU A 193 21.15 -0.97 -1.94
C LEU A 193 20.79 -1.95 -0.82
N SER A 194 20.34 -1.46 0.34
CA SER A 194 19.87 -2.34 1.42
C SER A 194 18.57 -3.09 1.12
N ALA A 195 17.86 -2.74 0.03
CA ALA A 195 16.75 -3.53 -0.50
C ALA A 195 17.20 -4.67 -1.43
N LEU A 196 18.49 -4.71 -1.79
CA LEU A 196 19.15 -5.77 -2.56
C LEU A 196 20.02 -6.59 -1.58
N PRO A 197 19.54 -7.76 -1.09
CA PRO A 197 20.25 -8.53 -0.07
C PRO A 197 21.64 -9.03 -0.49
N SER A 198 21.88 -9.14 -1.79
CA SER A 198 23.15 -9.52 -2.43
C SER A 198 24.12 -8.36 -2.64
N SER A 199 23.70 -7.11 -2.38
CA SER A 199 24.55 -5.95 -2.66
C SER A 199 25.76 -5.87 -1.75
N ALA A 200 26.83 -5.25 -2.24
CA ALA A 200 28.04 -5.00 -1.47
C ALA A 200 27.76 -4.17 -0.21
N LEU A 201 26.82 -3.21 -0.24
CA LEU A 201 26.40 -2.48 0.96
C LEU A 201 25.70 -3.39 1.97
N ALA A 202 24.79 -4.26 1.51
CA ALA A 202 24.11 -5.21 2.38
C ALA A 202 25.12 -6.14 3.06
N GLU A 203 26.13 -6.64 2.34
CA GLU A 203 27.22 -7.43 2.92
C GLU A 203 28.00 -6.65 3.99
N ARG A 204 28.40 -5.40 3.70
CA ARG A 204 29.07 -4.53 4.68
C ARG A 204 28.20 -4.23 5.90
N MET A 205 26.88 -4.14 5.74
CA MET A 205 25.93 -3.99 6.86
C MET A 205 25.79 -5.28 7.65
N ALA A 206 25.78 -6.46 7.00
CA ALA A 206 25.79 -7.75 7.66
C ALA A 206 27.00 -7.88 8.58
N VAL A 207 28.21 -7.62 8.08
CA VAL A 207 29.44 -7.70 8.88
C VAL A 207 29.33 -6.86 10.14
N ARG A 208 28.86 -5.60 10.04
CA ARG A 208 28.67 -4.72 11.21
C ARG A 208 27.58 -5.26 12.13
N ALA A 209 26.42 -5.64 11.59
CA ALA A 209 25.29 -6.14 12.38
C ALA A 209 25.67 -7.39 13.20
N LEU A 210 26.44 -8.31 12.62
CA LEU A 210 26.88 -9.54 13.28
C LEU A 210 27.92 -9.30 14.39
N THR A 211 28.66 -8.19 14.34
CA THR A 211 29.52 -7.75 15.46
C THR A 211 28.71 -7.16 16.61
N CYS A 212 27.59 -6.50 16.31
CA CYS A 212 26.73 -5.88 17.31
C CYS A 212 25.75 -6.86 17.95
N VAL A 213 25.27 -7.87 17.22
CA VAL A 213 24.16 -8.72 17.65
C VAL A 213 24.57 -10.19 17.59
N GLY A 214 24.30 -10.92 18.68
CA GLY A 214 24.69 -12.31 18.82
C GLY A 214 24.10 -13.00 20.03
N PHE A 215 24.50 -14.25 20.27
CA PHE A 215 24.20 -14.89 21.55
C PHE A 215 24.97 -14.22 22.70
N ASP A 216 24.24 -13.88 23.76
CA ASP A 216 24.83 -13.58 25.05
C ASP A 216 25.47 -14.86 25.61
N ARG A 217 26.78 -14.83 25.80
CA ARG A 217 27.57 -15.96 26.30
C ARG A 217 27.47 -16.13 27.81
N THR A 218 26.88 -15.16 28.50
CA THR A 218 26.72 -15.16 29.96
C THR A 218 25.35 -15.66 30.40
N ALA A 219 24.39 -15.74 29.47
CA ALA A 219 23.05 -16.24 29.74
C ALA A 219 22.99 -17.77 29.77
N ASP A 220 22.24 -18.33 30.73
CA ASP A 220 22.03 -19.78 30.86
C ASP A 220 21.13 -20.37 29.75
N VAL A 221 20.32 -19.52 29.12
CA VAL A 221 19.43 -19.89 28.01
C VAL A 221 19.82 -19.10 26.76
N PRO A 222 19.59 -19.63 25.54
CA PRO A 222 19.87 -18.91 24.30
C PRO A 222 19.17 -17.54 24.29
N THR A 223 19.96 -16.48 24.47
CA THR A 223 19.50 -15.10 24.62
C THR A 223 20.28 -14.23 23.66
N ILE A 224 19.64 -13.25 23.04
CA ILE A 224 20.29 -12.27 22.16
C ILE A 224 20.92 -11.19 23.03
N GLY A 225 22.24 -11.08 22.97
CA GLY A 225 23.02 -9.96 23.48
C GLY A 225 23.27 -8.92 22.38
N VAL A 226 23.34 -7.66 22.78
CA VAL A 226 23.55 -6.53 21.88
C VAL A 226 24.67 -5.63 22.40
N GLU A 227 25.73 -5.48 21.61
CA GLU A 227 26.76 -4.47 21.79
C GLU A 227 26.60 -3.40 20.70
N ALA A 228 25.87 -2.34 21.04
CA ALA A 228 25.62 -1.24 20.12
C ALA A 228 26.92 -0.48 19.77
N PRO A 229 27.05 0.09 18.57
CA PRO A 229 28.25 0.84 18.18
C PRO A 229 28.57 1.98 19.16
N HIS A 230 29.85 2.19 19.45
CA HIS A 230 30.31 3.30 20.30
C HIS A 230 30.46 4.62 19.53
N GLU A 231 30.62 4.56 18.21
CA GLU A 231 30.76 5.72 17.34
C GLU A 231 30.16 5.44 15.95
N CYS A 232 29.93 6.51 15.19
CA CYS A 232 29.58 6.44 13.77
C CYS A 232 30.79 6.83 12.92
N ASP A 233 31.53 5.83 12.45
CA ASP A 233 32.76 6.03 11.70
C ASP A 233 32.53 6.60 10.28
N ALA A 234 33.62 6.88 9.56
CA ALA A 234 33.54 7.39 8.19
C ALA A 234 32.93 6.40 7.19
N ALA A 235 33.12 5.10 7.40
CA ALA A 235 32.60 4.05 6.52
C ALA A 235 31.08 3.89 6.72
N MET A 236 30.58 3.96 7.95
CA MET A 236 29.16 4.01 8.28
C MET A 236 28.49 5.22 7.64
N ARG A 237 29.12 6.41 7.71
CA ARG A 237 28.60 7.62 7.07
C ARG A 237 28.56 7.52 5.54
N ARG A 238 29.55 6.85 4.93
CA ARG A 238 29.54 6.54 3.49
C ARG A 238 28.36 5.63 3.14
N ASP A 239 28.12 4.59 3.95
CA ASP A 239 27.05 3.63 3.77
C ASP A 239 25.66 4.16 4.22
N GLY A 240 25.50 5.49 4.37
CA GLY A 240 24.21 6.13 4.61
C GLY A 240 23.77 6.21 6.08
N VAL A 241 24.60 5.81 7.04
CA VAL A 241 24.29 5.98 8.47
C VAL A 241 24.54 7.42 8.88
N LEU A 242 23.49 8.08 9.38
CA LEU A 242 23.61 9.44 9.90
C LEU A 242 24.26 9.43 11.29
N ALA A 243 25.31 10.23 11.47
CA ALA A 243 26.01 10.36 12.74
C ALA A 243 25.12 10.96 13.83
N VAL A 244 24.38 12.03 13.52
CA VAL A 244 23.48 12.68 14.49
C VAL A 244 22.08 12.08 14.35
N PRO A 245 21.53 11.48 15.42
CA PRO A 245 20.16 10.95 15.41
C PRO A 245 19.12 12.08 15.42
N PRO A 246 17.86 11.78 15.06
CA PRO A 246 16.73 12.67 15.34
C PRO A 246 16.60 13.00 16.84
N ALA A 247 16.02 14.16 17.15
CA ALA A 247 15.80 14.58 18.53
C ALA A 247 15.00 13.52 19.33
N GLY A 248 15.44 13.23 20.55
CA GLY A 248 14.79 12.26 21.44
C GLY A 248 15.21 10.80 21.24
N ARG A 249 16.15 10.50 20.32
CA ARG A 249 16.73 9.15 20.14
C ARG A 249 18.16 9.10 20.67
N GLY A 250 18.48 8.05 21.44
CA GLY A 250 19.86 7.78 21.86
C GLY A 250 20.73 7.36 20.67
N GLU A 251 21.95 7.90 20.59
CA GLU A 251 22.86 7.71 19.46
C GLU A 251 23.16 6.23 19.19
N ARG A 252 23.53 5.47 20.23
CA ARG A 252 23.85 4.04 20.12
C ARG A 252 22.69 3.21 19.56
N SER A 253 21.48 3.46 20.07
CA SER A 253 20.25 2.78 19.63
C SER A 253 19.91 3.15 18.19
N TRP A 254 20.06 4.42 17.81
CA TRP A 254 19.86 4.86 16.45
C TRP A 254 20.83 4.19 15.47
N TRP A 255 22.13 4.17 15.76
CA TRP A 255 23.12 3.55 14.88
C TRP A 255 22.94 2.04 14.75
N LEU A 256 22.68 1.34 15.87
CA LEU A 256 22.34 -0.07 15.86
C LEU A 256 21.13 -0.33 14.97
N GLY A 257 20.04 0.42 15.18
CA GLY A 257 18.82 0.31 14.40
C GLY A 257 19.11 0.44 12.90
N ARG A 258 19.88 1.46 12.48
CA ARG A 258 20.24 1.65 11.06
C ARG A 258 21.10 0.53 10.48
N ILE A 259 22.05 0.00 11.25
CA ILE A 259 22.90 -1.12 10.82
C ILE A 259 22.07 -2.38 10.62
N VAL A 260 21.27 -2.77 11.63
CA VAL A 260 20.44 -3.98 11.60
C VAL A 260 19.40 -3.88 10.48
N GLU A 261 18.76 -2.72 10.33
CA GLU A 261 17.74 -2.46 9.32
C GLU A 261 18.28 -2.55 7.88
N SER A 262 19.58 -2.30 7.71
CA SER A 262 20.25 -2.30 6.41
C SER A 262 20.96 -3.62 6.12
N ALA A 263 21.00 -4.55 7.09
CA ALA A 263 21.60 -5.86 6.93
C ALA A 263 20.62 -6.85 6.25
N PRO A 264 21.11 -7.75 5.38
CA PRO A 264 20.29 -8.78 4.76
C PRO A 264 19.76 -9.72 5.83
N LEU A 265 18.46 -9.99 5.81
CA LEU A 265 17.81 -10.84 6.81
C LEU A 265 18.32 -12.29 6.80
N SER A 266 18.87 -12.73 5.67
CA SER A 266 19.50 -14.04 5.48
C SER A 266 20.75 -14.27 6.35
N CYS A 267 21.34 -13.24 6.94
CA CYS A 267 22.52 -13.40 7.81
C CYS A 267 22.16 -13.94 9.21
N TRP A 268 20.92 -13.72 9.67
CA TRP A 268 20.50 -14.03 11.04
C TRP A 268 20.34 -15.52 11.34
N PRO A 269 19.77 -16.36 10.45
CA PRO A 269 19.70 -17.80 10.70
C PRO A 269 21.07 -18.40 11.00
N ALA A 270 22.08 -18.10 10.18
CA ALA A 270 23.45 -18.57 10.41
C ALA A 270 24.03 -18.04 11.73
N ARG A 271 23.75 -16.77 12.08
CA ARG A 271 24.21 -16.16 13.33
C ARG A 271 23.64 -16.85 14.57
N PHE A 272 22.42 -17.35 14.48
CA PHE A 272 21.67 -17.95 15.58
C PHE A 272 21.52 -19.47 15.46
N GLY A 273 22.50 -20.14 14.85
CA GLY A 273 22.60 -21.61 14.88
C GLY A 273 21.68 -22.34 13.90
N GLY A 274 21.37 -21.71 12.77
CA GLY A 274 20.49 -22.25 11.72
C GLY A 274 18.99 -22.08 12.01
N ARG A 275 18.62 -21.33 13.05
CA ARG A 275 17.24 -21.06 13.44
C ARG A 275 16.45 -20.34 12.35
N GLY A 276 15.20 -20.75 12.17
CA GLY A 276 14.27 -20.04 11.30
C GLY A 276 13.87 -18.67 11.87
N PRO A 277 13.25 -17.78 11.06
CA PRO A 277 12.87 -16.43 11.51
C PRO A 277 12.00 -16.42 12.77
N GLU A 278 11.03 -17.32 12.89
CA GLU A 278 10.14 -17.44 14.06
C GLU A 278 10.92 -17.77 15.34
N GLU A 279 11.85 -18.73 15.24
CA GLU A 279 12.69 -19.13 16.37
C GLU A 279 13.64 -18.01 16.78
N VAL A 280 14.17 -17.23 15.83
CA VAL A 280 15.04 -16.07 16.12
C VAL A 280 14.25 -14.96 16.82
N VAL A 281 13.07 -14.61 16.31
CA VAL A 281 12.18 -13.57 16.88
C VAL A 281 11.66 -13.96 18.27
N ALA A 282 11.56 -15.26 18.56
CA ALA A 282 11.14 -15.77 19.86
C ALA A 282 12.25 -15.75 20.94
N LEU A 283 13.53 -15.55 20.57
CA LEU A 283 14.62 -15.50 21.54
C LEU A 283 14.44 -14.29 22.50
N PRO A 284 14.71 -14.46 23.79
CA PRO A 284 14.84 -13.34 24.71
C PRO A 284 15.94 -12.38 24.23
N VAL A 285 15.76 -11.08 24.44
CA VAL A 285 16.76 -10.05 24.13
C VAL A 285 17.14 -9.34 25.42
N ALA A 286 18.44 -9.32 25.73
CA ALA A 286 18.97 -8.71 26.94
C ALA A 286 18.89 -7.17 26.93
N ASP A 287 19.05 -6.57 28.11
CA ASP A 287 19.29 -5.14 28.34
C ASP A 287 18.28 -4.17 27.69
N GLY A 288 17.04 -4.63 27.47
CA GLY A 288 15.98 -3.79 26.90
C GLY A 288 16.11 -3.48 25.41
N TRP A 289 16.97 -4.20 24.68
CA TRP A 289 17.19 -3.97 23.24
C TRP A 289 16.11 -4.53 22.33
N ARG A 290 15.15 -5.29 22.88
CA ARG A 290 14.14 -6.03 22.12
C ARG A 290 13.41 -5.13 21.12
N ASP A 291 12.87 -4.00 21.57
CA ASP A 291 12.01 -3.16 20.74
C ASP A 291 12.78 -2.52 19.58
N GLU A 292 14.01 -2.05 19.80
CA GLU A 292 14.84 -1.48 18.73
C GLU A 292 15.26 -2.56 17.72
N LEU A 293 15.66 -3.75 18.18
CA LEU A 293 16.06 -4.86 17.31
C LEU A 293 14.88 -5.34 16.46
N HIS A 294 13.72 -5.55 17.07
CA HIS A 294 12.51 -5.98 16.40
C HIS A 294 12.01 -4.93 15.39
N ALA A 295 12.01 -3.65 15.77
CA ALA A 295 11.63 -2.57 14.85
C ALA A 295 12.60 -2.48 13.64
N ALA A 296 13.90 -2.72 13.85
CA ALA A 296 14.87 -2.77 12.77
C ALA A 296 14.64 -3.98 11.83
N TRP A 297 14.33 -5.15 12.37
CA TRP A 297 13.94 -6.32 11.56
C TRP A 297 12.63 -6.11 10.81
N CYS A 298 11.63 -5.44 11.40
CA CYS A 298 10.38 -5.10 10.71
C CYS A 298 10.64 -4.25 9.46
N ARG A 299 11.42 -3.18 9.62
CA ARG A 299 11.82 -2.30 8.52
C ARG A 299 12.66 -3.04 7.47
N ALA A 300 13.55 -3.94 7.88
CA ALA A 300 14.32 -4.79 6.97
C ALA A 300 13.42 -5.76 6.18
N ALA A 301 12.45 -6.39 6.84
CA ALA A 301 11.50 -7.32 6.22
C ALA A 301 10.64 -6.63 5.16
N VAL A 302 10.14 -5.43 5.46
CA VAL A 302 9.38 -4.62 4.49
C VAL A 302 10.28 -4.20 3.32
N ARG A 303 11.51 -3.77 3.60
CA ARG A 303 12.45 -3.31 2.57
C ARG A 303 12.86 -4.41 1.61
N GLN A 304 13.22 -5.57 2.16
CA GLN A 304 13.68 -6.74 1.40
C GLN A 304 12.51 -7.58 0.86
N ARG A 305 11.27 -7.22 1.21
CA ARG A 305 10.04 -7.95 0.89
C ARG A 305 10.08 -9.42 1.32
N ASP A 306 10.58 -9.65 2.53
CA ASP A 306 10.76 -10.99 3.09
C ASP A 306 9.50 -11.44 3.83
N ALA A 307 8.77 -12.39 3.24
CA ALA A 307 7.51 -12.89 3.78
C ALA A 307 7.70 -13.73 5.04
N ASP A 308 8.80 -14.48 5.16
CA ASP A 308 9.05 -15.38 6.29
C ASP A 308 9.38 -14.60 7.55
N TRP A 309 10.22 -13.58 7.43
CA TRP A 309 10.47 -12.63 8.51
C TRP A 309 9.24 -11.80 8.85
N SER A 310 8.47 -11.38 7.85
CA SER A 310 7.22 -10.67 8.09
C SER A 310 6.24 -11.52 8.91
N ARG A 311 6.10 -12.81 8.59
CA ARG A 311 5.28 -13.77 9.34
C ARG A 311 5.75 -13.94 10.79
N ALA A 312 7.05 -14.14 10.98
CA ALA A 312 7.65 -14.28 12.31
C ALA A 312 7.43 -13.03 13.18
N LEU A 313 7.61 -11.84 12.61
CA LEU A 313 7.46 -10.56 13.30
C LEU A 313 6.01 -10.17 13.54
N LEU A 314 5.08 -10.60 12.67
CA LEU A 314 3.64 -10.45 12.91
C LEU A 314 3.16 -11.31 14.07
N GLY A 315 3.72 -12.52 14.19
CA GLY A 315 3.36 -13.51 15.19
C GLY A 315 1.92 -14.01 15.06
N SER A 316 1.40 -14.56 16.17
CA SER A 316 0.03 -15.05 16.22
C SER A 316 -0.98 -13.89 16.18
N PRO A 317 -2.01 -13.95 15.31
CA PRO A 317 -3.04 -12.92 15.23
C PRO A 317 -3.93 -12.82 16.48
N ALA A 318 -3.86 -13.80 17.39
CA ALA A 318 -4.59 -13.75 18.67
C ALA A 318 -3.78 -13.08 19.80
N THR A 319 -2.48 -12.84 19.58
CA THR A 319 -1.64 -12.18 20.57
C THR A 319 -2.00 -10.69 20.63
N PRO A 320 -2.28 -10.13 21.83
CA PRO A 320 -2.59 -8.72 21.97
C PRO A 320 -1.53 -7.82 21.33
N PRO A 321 -1.91 -6.73 20.63
CA PRO A 321 -0.96 -5.86 19.95
C PRO A 321 0.15 -5.31 20.86
N ALA A 322 -0.16 -5.07 22.14
CA ALA A 322 0.79 -4.55 23.12
C ALA A 322 1.85 -5.57 23.58
N THR A 323 1.62 -6.87 23.37
CA THR A 323 2.52 -7.95 23.82
C THR A 323 3.06 -8.80 22.67
N GLY A 324 2.64 -8.51 21.44
CA GLY A 324 3.10 -9.18 20.25
C GLY A 324 4.60 -8.95 19.96
N PRO A 325 5.24 -9.84 19.20
CA PRO A 325 6.57 -9.57 18.67
C PRO A 325 6.52 -8.38 17.71
N GLY A 326 7.66 -7.70 17.53
CA GLY A 326 7.94 -7.01 16.26
C GLY A 326 7.41 -5.59 16.14
N THR A 327 6.12 -5.40 16.38
CA THR A 327 5.42 -4.21 15.88
C THR A 327 5.08 -3.23 16.98
N SER A 328 5.61 -2.02 16.87
CA SER A 328 5.32 -0.90 17.78
C SER A 328 3.99 -0.20 17.44
N SER A 329 3.48 -0.39 16.22
CA SER A 329 2.28 0.29 15.71
C SER A 329 1.48 -0.53 14.72
N LEU A 330 0.20 -0.18 14.54
CA LEU A 330 -0.70 -0.80 13.58
C LEU A 330 -0.27 -0.53 12.11
N ALA A 331 0.38 0.61 11.85
CA ALA A 331 0.91 0.95 10.54
C ALA A 331 2.08 0.04 10.12
N GLU A 332 3.00 -0.24 11.04
CA GLU A 332 4.11 -1.19 10.81
C GLU A 332 3.57 -2.61 10.56
N ARG A 333 2.56 -3.02 11.33
CA ARG A 333 1.85 -4.29 11.11
C ARG A 333 1.20 -4.37 9.72
N ALA A 334 0.57 -3.29 9.27
CA ALA A 334 -0.02 -3.22 7.92
C ALA A 334 1.04 -3.32 6.81
N GLN A 335 2.24 -2.77 7.02
CA GLN A 335 3.36 -2.90 6.09
C GLN A 335 3.87 -4.34 6.02
N LEU A 336 4.08 -5.02 7.17
CA LEU A 336 4.48 -6.43 7.20
C LEU A 336 3.45 -7.35 6.54
N LEU A 337 2.16 -7.13 6.83
CA LEU A 337 1.08 -7.87 6.18
C LEU A 337 1.11 -7.72 4.66
N SER A 338 1.53 -6.57 4.15
CA SER A 338 1.62 -6.32 2.71
C SER A 338 2.72 -7.14 2.02
N MET A 339 3.63 -7.76 2.78
CA MET A 339 4.67 -8.66 2.27
C MET A 339 4.19 -10.11 2.15
N LEU A 340 3.08 -10.47 2.82
CA LEU A 340 2.49 -11.80 2.71
C LEU A 340 1.66 -11.94 1.44
N ASP A 341 1.48 -13.18 1.00
CA ASP A 341 0.56 -13.49 -0.09
C ASP A 341 -0.87 -13.01 0.25
N PRO A 342 -1.66 -12.57 -0.76
CA PRO A 342 -2.99 -12.00 -0.51
C PRO A 342 -3.94 -12.88 0.30
N GLU A 343 -3.92 -14.20 0.09
CA GLU A 343 -4.76 -15.16 0.80
C GLU A 343 -4.32 -15.35 2.24
N GLU A 344 -3.01 -15.48 2.47
CA GLU A 344 -2.44 -15.59 3.81
C GLU A 344 -2.71 -14.33 4.63
N ARG A 345 -2.48 -13.15 4.05
CA ARG A 345 -2.80 -11.85 4.65
C ARG A 345 -4.28 -11.80 5.06
N ALA A 346 -5.18 -12.20 4.16
CA ALA A 346 -6.61 -12.19 4.45
C ALA A 346 -6.96 -13.12 5.62
N LEU A 347 -6.37 -14.33 5.68
CA LEU A 347 -6.57 -15.27 6.78
C LEU A 347 -6.02 -14.74 8.11
N TRP A 348 -4.83 -14.13 8.10
CA TRP A 348 -4.24 -13.53 9.29
C TRP A 348 -5.11 -12.41 9.84
N VAL A 349 -5.56 -11.49 8.99
CA VAL A 349 -6.43 -10.37 9.39
C VAL A 349 -7.81 -10.86 9.84
N ALA A 350 -8.37 -11.89 9.20
CA ALA A 350 -9.62 -12.52 9.64
C ALA A 350 -9.53 -13.03 11.07
N ARG A 351 -8.45 -13.74 11.41
CA ARG A 351 -8.19 -14.24 12.77
C ARG A 351 -7.97 -13.11 13.77
N PHE A 352 -7.30 -12.04 13.35
CA PHE A 352 -7.08 -10.85 14.17
C PHE A 352 -8.41 -10.13 14.49
N VAL A 353 -9.28 -9.96 13.48
CA VAL A 353 -10.64 -9.42 13.67
C VAL A 353 -11.44 -10.29 14.63
N ALA A 354 -11.38 -11.61 14.50
CA ALA A 354 -12.07 -12.52 15.41
C ALA A 354 -11.57 -12.44 16.85
N ALA A 355 -10.26 -12.20 17.06
CA ALA A 355 -9.65 -12.13 18.38
C ALA A 355 -9.80 -10.76 19.08
N HIS A 356 -9.75 -9.67 18.31
CA HIS A 356 -9.64 -8.31 18.86
C HIS A 356 -10.77 -7.36 18.44
N GLY A 357 -11.62 -7.78 17.51
CA GLY A 357 -12.71 -6.97 16.99
C GLY A 357 -12.29 -5.93 15.93
N LEU A 358 -13.29 -5.21 15.42
CA LEU A 358 -13.12 -4.32 14.28
C LEU A 358 -12.37 -3.01 14.59
N SER A 359 -12.50 -2.50 15.82
CA SER A 359 -11.87 -1.25 16.24
C SER A 359 -10.35 -1.31 16.11
N GLU A 360 -9.75 -2.46 16.44
CA GLU A 360 -8.30 -2.70 16.37
C GLU A 360 -7.83 -3.04 14.95
N ALA A 361 -8.74 -3.52 14.08
CA ALA A 361 -8.37 -4.06 12.77
C ALA A 361 -8.48 -3.06 11.61
N PHE A 362 -9.04 -1.87 11.82
CA PHE A 362 -9.44 -0.96 10.73
C PHE A 362 -8.33 -0.66 9.72
N GLN A 363 -7.10 -0.36 10.17
CA GLN A 363 -5.99 -0.08 9.24
C GLN A 363 -5.51 -1.35 8.49
N LEU A 364 -5.62 -2.52 9.12
CA LEU A 364 -5.22 -3.81 8.54
C LEU A 364 -6.17 -4.24 7.41
N LEU A 365 -7.45 -3.93 7.55
CA LEU A 365 -8.46 -4.15 6.50
C LEU A 365 -8.11 -3.39 5.21
N GLY A 366 -7.49 -2.21 5.34
CA GLY A 366 -7.14 -1.34 4.21
C GLY A 366 -6.01 -1.87 3.33
N VAL A 367 -5.16 -2.78 3.84
CA VAL A 367 -4.07 -3.38 3.06
C VAL A 367 -4.43 -4.72 2.42
N CYS A 368 -5.62 -5.26 2.71
CA CYS A 368 -6.07 -6.53 2.15
C CYS A 368 -6.43 -6.40 0.66
N ALA A 369 -6.26 -7.48 -0.10
CA ALA A 369 -6.66 -7.51 -1.51
C ALA A 369 -8.18 -7.34 -1.63
N VAL A 370 -8.60 -6.72 -2.74
CA VAL A 370 -10.01 -6.44 -3.03
C VAL A 370 -10.43 -7.21 -4.28
N PRO A 371 -11.56 -7.96 -4.24
CA PRO A 371 -12.43 -8.18 -3.09
C PRO A 371 -11.76 -8.98 -1.97
N TRP A 372 -12.20 -8.79 -0.72
CA TRP A 372 -11.75 -9.56 0.44
C TRP A 372 -12.09 -11.05 0.24
N ALA A 373 -11.10 -11.91 0.45
CA ALA A 373 -11.27 -13.37 0.38
C ALA A 373 -12.15 -13.92 1.52
N GLU A 374 -12.66 -15.14 1.34
CA GLU A 374 -13.69 -15.79 2.19
C GLU A 374 -13.21 -16.43 3.53
N PRO A 375 -12.06 -16.02 4.10
CA PRO A 375 -12.04 -15.94 5.58
C PRO A 375 -12.31 -14.53 6.11
N LEU A 376 -11.81 -13.52 5.42
CA LEU A 376 -11.84 -12.14 5.87
C LEU A 376 -13.23 -11.52 5.76
N GLY A 377 -13.91 -11.73 4.63
CA GLY A 377 -15.27 -11.24 4.44
C GLY A 377 -16.22 -11.76 5.52
N GLY A 378 -16.12 -13.06 5.81
CA GLY A 378 -16.86 -13.70 6.89
C GLY A 378 -16.56 -13.13 8.27
N ALA A 379 -15.28 -13.02 8.65
CA ALA A 379 -14.89 -12.49 9.95
C ALA A 379 -15.37 -11.05 10.19
N VAL A 380 -15.37 -10.21 9.14
CA VAL A 380 -15.91 -8.84 9.25
C VAL A 380 -17.42 -8.85 9.43
N ILE A 381 -18.15 -9.70 8.71
CA ILE A 381 -19.60 -9.85 8.86
C ILE A 381 -19.94 -10.32 10.27
N ASP A 382 -19.25 -11.35 10.77
CA ASP A 382 -19.47 -11.88 12.11
C ASP A 382 -19.17 -10.83 13.18
N ALA A 383 -18.09 -10.06 13.03
CA ALA A 383 -17.75 -9.01 13.99
C ALA A 383 -18.74 -7.82 13.96
N LEU A 384 -19.33 -7.51 12.80
CA LEU A 384 -20.42 -6.52 12.71
C LEU A 384 -21.70 -7.04 13.39
N ASP A 385 -22.00 -8.34 13.24
CA ASP A 385 -23.17 -8.96 13.88
C ASP A 385 -23.02 -9.03 15.41
N ILE A 386 -21.83 -9.41 15.90
CA ILE A 386 -21.50 -9.36 17.33
C ILE A 386 -21.66 -7.93 17.88
N ALA A 387 -21.21 -6.91 17.13
CA ALA A 387 -21.37 -5.52 17.53
C ALA A 387 -22.84 -5.06 17.56
N ARG A 388 -23.68 -5.59 16.65
CA ARG A 388 -25.13 -5.39 16.67
C ARG A 388 -25.74 -6.01 17.93
N GLU A 389 -25.39 -7.26 18.25
CA GLU A 389 -25.92 -7.98 19.40
C GLU A 389 -25.50 -7.38 20.74
N ALA A 390 -24.29 -6.82 20.80
CA ALA A 390 -23.79 -6.09 21.96
C ALA A 390 -24.48 -4.72 22.20
N GLY A 391 -25.46 -4.34 21.37
CA GLY A 391 -26.19 -3.08 21.50
C GLY A 391 -25.41 -1.84 21.05
N GLY A 392 -24.31 -2.02 20.31
CA GLY A 392 -23.57 -0.93 19.70
C GLY A 392 -24.37 -0.22 18.62
N TYR A 393 -23.96 0.99 18.22
CA TYR A 393 -24.59 1.70 17.10
C TYR A 393 -23.79 1.54 15.80
N PRO A 394 -24.44 1.46 14.62
CA PRO A 394 -23.74 1.27 13.34
C PRO A 394 -22.74 2.38 12.99
N TRP A 395 -22.99 3.63 13.41
CA TRP A 395 -22.11 4.76 13.07
C TRP A 395 -20.73 4.68 13.74
N SER A 396 -20.62 4.00 14.88
CA SER A 396 -19.33 3.66 15.51
C SER A 396 -18.46 2.80 14.60
N PHE A 397 -19.07 2.09 13.64
CA PHE A 397 -18.40 1.25 12.65
C PHE A 397 -18.50 1.82 11.23
N SER A 398 -18.85 3.10 11.07
CA SER A 398 -19.08 3.72 9.75
C SER A 398 -17.88 3.61 8.80
N GLY A 399 -16.65 3.69 9.32
CA GLY A 399 -15.43 3.47 8.55
C GLY A 399 -15.35 2.04 8.01
N VAL A 400 -15.59 1.04 8.86
CA VAL A 400 -15.59 -0.39 8.48
C VAL A 400 -16.72 -0.69 7.53
N MET A 401 -17.92 -0.17 7.75
CA MET A 401 -19.06 -0.32 6.84
C MET A 401 -18.75 0.24 5.45
N GLY A 402 -18.12 1.43 5.38
CA GLY A 402 -17.68 2.00 4.10
C GLY A 402 -16.61 1.15 3.41
N LEU A 403 -15.71 0.51 4.17
CA LEU A 403 -14.79 -0.50 3.60
C LEU A 403 -15.54 -1.73 3.12
N ALA A 404 -16.46 -2.29 3.92
CA ALA A 404 -17.24 -3.48 3.57
C ALA A 404 -18.05 -3.28 2.28
N GLU A 405 -18.69 -2.11 2.11
CA GLU A 405 -19.42 -1.74 0.89
C GLU A 405 -18.54 -1.82 -0.37
N ARG A 406 -17.26 -1.42 -0.27
CA ARG A 406 -16.29 -1.42 -1.38
C ARG A 406 -15.50 -2.72 -1.53
N CYS A 407 -15.24 -3.42 -0.43
CA CYS A 407 -14.24 -4.47 -0.36
C CYS A 407 -14.81 -5.88 -0.22
N LEU A 408 -16.00 -6.07 0.34
CA LEU A 408 -16.61 -7.41 0.40
C LEU A 408 -16.82 -7.98 -1.01
N ALA A 409 -16.71 -9.29 -1.14
CA ALA A 409 -17.10 -10.00 -2.34
C ALA A 409 -18.63 -9.85 -2.56
N PRO A 410 -19.11 -9.60 -3.80
CA PRO A 410 -20.55 -9.49 -4.05
C PRO A 410 -21.38 -10.70 -3.59
N GLU A 411 -20.77 -11.89 -3.57
CA GLU A 411 -21.36 -13.16 -3.15
C GLU A 411 -21.74 -13.16 -1.64
N ALA A 412 -21.09 -12.31 -0.84
CA ALA A 412 -21.37 -12.18 0.59
C ALA A 412 -22.76 -11.59 0.89
N ALA A 413 -23.47 -11.07 -0.13
CA ALA A 413 -24.84 -10.57 0.02
C ALA A 413 -25.79 -11.62 0.66
N GLY A 414 -25.67 -12.89 0.26
CA GLY A 414 -26.52 -13.96 0.80
C GLY A 414 -26.31 -14.21 2.29
N ARG A 415 -25.08 -14.06 2.79
CA ARG A 415 -24.75 -14.19 4.22
C ARG A 415 -25.30 -13.04 5.06
N LEU A 416 -25.40 -11.86 4.47
CA LEU A 416 -25.91 -10.65 5.12
C LEU A 416 -27.43 -10.53 5.11
N GLU A 417 -28.13 -11.24 4.22
CA GLU A 417 -29.58 -11.18 4.08
C GLU A 417 -30.35 -11.44 5.39
N PRO A 418 -30.01 -12.46 6.20
CA PRO A 418 -30.67 -12.67 7.49
C PRO A 418 -30.54 -11.49 8.45
N LEU A 419 -29.42 -10.75 8.39
CA LEU A 419 -29.12 -9.61 9.27
C LEU A 419 -29.89 -8.33 8.89
N THR A 420 -30.63 -8.36 7.77
CA THR A 420 -31.47 -7.23 7.34
C THR A 420 -32.80 -7.16 8.08
N ALA A 421 -33.20 -8.23 8.77
CA ALA A 421 -34.42 -8.26 9.58
C ALA A 421 -34.29 -7.29 10.76
N ARG A 422 -35.42 -6.68 11.16
CA ARG A 422 -35.44 -5.90 12.41
C ARG A 422 -35.41 -6.89 13.58
N PRO A 423 -34.47 -6.75 14.54
CA PRO A 423 -34.49 -7.56 15.74
C PRO A 423 -35.70 -7.19 16.62
N ASP A 424 -36.24 -8.17 17.35
CA ASP A 424 -37.24 -7.91 18.38
C ASP A 424 -36.59 -7.08 19.51
N GLU A 425 -37.22 -5.96 19.87
CA GLU A 425 -36.73 -5.09 20.96
C GLU A 425 -37.00 -5.77 22.31
N GLY A 426 -35.96 -6.30 22.95
CA GLY A 426 -36.01 -6.80 24.33
C GLY A 426 -35.91 -5.67 25.36
N GLU A 427 -36.36 -5.92 26.60
CA GLU A 427 -36.36 -4.93 27.70
C GLU A 427 -34.98 -4.31 28.00
N ASP A 428 -33.89 -5.01 27.67
CA ASP A 428 -32.50 -4.57 27.88
C ASP A 428 -31.84 -3.91 26.63
N THR A 429 -32.58 -3.73 25.52
CA THR A 429 -32.01 -3.17 24.28
C THR A 429 -32.13 -1.65 24.21
N VAL A 430 -31.07 -0.97 23.73
CA VAL A 430 -31.09 0.48 23.54
C VAL A 430 -32.11 0.84 22.45
N PRO A 431 -33.12 1.69 22.73
CA PRO A 431 -34.23 1.93 21.80
C PRO A 431 -33.78 2.38 20.41
N GLY A 432 -34.30 1.74 19.37
CA GLY A 432 -34.08 2.12 17.96
C GLY A 432 -32.74 1.71 17.33
N ALA A 433 -31.76 1.20 18.10
CA ALA A 433 -30.47 0.74 17.56
C ALA A 433 -30.65 -0.41 16.53
N GLY A 434 -31.57 -1.34 16.80
CA GLY A 434 -31.90 -2.45 15.90
C GLY A 434 -32.42 -2.00 14.53
N GLY A 435 -33.22 -0.93 14.50
CA GLY A 435 -33.70 -0.34 13.24
C GLY A 435 -32.56 0.22 12.39
N TYR A 436 -31.60 0.91 13.01
CA TYR A 436 -30.43 1.45 12.30
C TYR A 436 -29.51 0.35 11.75
N TRP A 437 -29.32 -0.75 12.50
CA TRP A 437 -28.56 -1.90 12.00
C TRP A 437 -29.23 -2.57 10.81
N SER A 438 -30.55 -2.79 10.89
CA SER A 438 -31.34 -3.31 9.77
C SER A 438 -31.19 -2.43 8.52
N GLU A 439 -31.33 -1.10 8.65
CA GLU A 439 -31.12 -0.16 7.54
C GLU A 439 -29.69 -0.24 6.97
N ALA A 440 -28.68 -0.34 7.83
CA ALA A 440 -27.27 -0.42 7.44
C ALA A 440 -26.96 -1.72 6.67
N PHE A 441 -27.45 -2.87 7.13
CA PHE A 441 -27.29 -4.14 6.44
C PHE A 441 -28.08 -4.20 5.13
N GLN A 442 -29.29 -3.62 5.07
CA GLN A 442 -30.04 -3.49 3.82
C GLN A 442 -29.27 -2.68 2.77
N ARG A 443 -28.63 -1.58 3.17
CA ARG A 443 -27.76 -0.80 2.29
C ARG A 443 -26.57 -1.60 1.80
N LEU A 444 -25.91 -2.34 2.70
CA LEU A 444 -24.76 -3.16 2.35
C LEU A 444 -25.16 -4.26 1.34
N VAL A 445 -26.23 -5.01 1.59
CA VAL A 445 -26.77 -6.04 0.68
C VAL A 445 -27.12 -5.45 -0.68
N SER A 446 -27.82 -4.32 -0.70
CA SER A 446 -28.20 -3.63 -1.94
C SER A 446 -26.96 -3.19 -2.74
N THR A 447 -25.93 -2.71 -2.05
CA THR A 447 -24.66 -2.31 -2.66
C THR A 447 -23.92 -3.50 -3.26
N LEU A 448 -23.86 -4.64 -2.56
CA LEU A 448 -23.22 -5.86 -3.06
C LEU A 448 -23.94 -6.43 -4.29
N ARG A 449 -25.28 -6.48 -4.28
CA ARG A 449 -26.08 -6.91 -5.45
C ARG A 449 -25.90 -5.99 -6.65
N LEU A 450 -25.80 -4.68 -6.43
CA LEU A 450 -25.50 -3.73 -7.49
C LEU A 450 -24.08 -3.93 -8.04
N ARG A 451 -23.09 -4.18 -7.17
CA ARG A 451 -21.72 -4.52 -7.59
C ARG A 451 -21.68 -5.81 -8.40
N ALA A 452 -22.41 -6.86 -8.02
CA ALA A 452 -22.55 -8.09 -8.81
C ALA A 452 -23.11 -7.79 -10.21
N SER A 453 -24.15 -6.95 -10.28
CA SER A 453 -24.76 -6.54 -11.55
C SER A 453 -23.76 -5.77 -12.44
N ILE A 454 -22.98 -4.84 -11.87
CA ILE A 454 -21.93 -4.11 -12.59
C ILE A 454 -20.89 -5.07 -13.18
N HIS A 455 -20.47 -6.08 -12.43
CA HIS A 455 -19.52 -7.09 -12.91
C HIS A 455 -20.10 -7.88 -14.08
N ALA A 456 -21.33 -8.37 -13.96
CA ALA A 456 -22.02 -9.09 -15.04
C ALA A 456 -22.19 -8.23 -16.30
N GLU A 457 -22.51 -6.94 -16.15
CA GLU A 457 -22.71 -6.00 -17.27
C GLU A 457 -21.40 -5.69 -18.04
N LEU A 458 -20.25 -5.81 -17.38
CA LEU A 458 -18.92 -5.52 -17.95
C LEU A 458 -18.15 -6.79 -18.35
N THR A 459 -18.59 -7.97 -17.91
CA THR A 459 -17.97 -9.24 -18.31
C THR A 459 -18.34 -9.53 -19.78
N PRO A 460 -17.36 -9.74 -20.68
CA PRO A 460 -17.64 -10.12 -22.05
C PRO A 460 -18.40 -11.47 -22.09
N PRO A 461 -19.36 -11.65 -23.00
CA PRO A 461 -19.91 -13.00 -23.23
C PRO A 461 -18.77 -13.94 -23.67
N ALA A 462 -18.76 -15.14 -23.08
CA ALA A 462 -17.76 -16.18 -23.33
C ALA A 462 -17.76 -16.67 -24.78
#